data_AF-A0AAE9GWR9-F1
#
_entry.id   AF-A0AAE9GWR9-F1
#
_cell.length_a   1.000
_cell.length_b   1.000
_cell.length_c   1.000
_cell.angle_alpha   90.00
_cell.angle_beta   90.00
_cell.angle_gamma   90.00
#
_symmetry.space_group_name_H-M   'P 1'
#
loop_
_entity.id
_entity.type
_entity.pdbx_description
1 polymer ?
#
loop_
_entity_poly.entity_id
_entity_poly.type
_entity_poly.pdbx_seq_one_letter_code
_entity_poly.pdbx_strand_id
1 'polypeptide(L)' 'MKRTQVRLRRGAWDKMLLDPPLSGAYAVVQMLHKPYLPQRVVYVPCNPATFARDAAVWVEKSHGFVAAVS' A
#
# COMPACT_ATOMS: atom_id res chain seq x y z
N MET A 1 2.57 26.93 -1.19
CA MET A 1 1.52 26.02 -1.71
C MET A 1 2.04 25.26 -2.92
N LYS A 2 2.53 24.02 -2.76
CA LYS A 2 2.89 23.18 -3.91
C LYS A 2 1.58 22.65 -4.50
N ARG A 3 1.17 23.18 -5.66
CA ARG A 3 0.02 22.67 -6.43
C ARG A 3 0.29 21.22 -6.78
N THR A 4 -0.40 20.30 -6.10
CA THR A 4 -0.42 18.88 -6.49
C THR A 4 -1.19 18.79 -7.80
N GLN A 5 -0.49 18.90 -8.92
CA GLN A 5 -1.02 18.55 -10.23
C GLN A 5 -1.37 17.05 -10.16
N VAL A 6 -2.64 16.73 -9.96
CA VAL A 6 -3.14 15.35 -9.99
C VAL A 6 -3.06 14.89 -11.45
N ARG A 7 -1.92 14.35 -11.84
CA ARG A 7 -1.71 13.78 -13.17
C ARG A 7 -2.42 12.43 -13.21
N LEU A 8 -3.72 12.42 -13.49
CA LEU A 8 -4.51 11.20 -13.68
C LEU A 8 -4.07 10.48 -14.96
N ARG A 9 -2.94 9.79 -14.92
CA ARG A 9 -2.60 8.77 -15.92
C ARG A 9 -3.45 7.53 -15.61
N ARG A 10 -4.37 7.17 -16.51
CA ARG A 10 -5.18 5.95 -16.35
C ARG A 10 -4.26 4.76 -16.07
N GLY A 11 -4.42 4.13 -14.91
CA GLY A 11 -3.69 2.94 -14.48
C GLY A 11 -2.51 3.18 -13.54
N ALA A 12 -1.87 4.36 -13.52
CA ALA A 12 -0.71 4.62 -12.65
C ALA A 12 -1.09 5.54 -11.49
N TRP A 13 -1.08 4.99 -10.27
CA TRP A 13 -1.45 5.71 -9.05
C TRP A 13 -0.22 6.02 -8.19
N ASP A 14 -0.09 7.26 -7.73
CA ASP A 14 1.01 7.64 -6.84
C ASP A 14 0.83 7.09 -5.41
N LYS A 15 -0.43 6.90 -4.99
CA LYS A 15 -0.81 6.53 -3.62
C LYS A 15 -2.00 5.56 -3.63
N MET A 16 -2.06 4.70 -2.62
CA MET A 16 -3.16 3.76 -2.39
C MET A 16 -3.53 3.70 -0.91
N LEU A 17 -4.82 3.53 -0.60
CA LEU A 17 -5.33 3.25 0.75
C LEU A 17 -5.86 1.82 0.77
N LEU A 18 -5.40 1.02 1.74
CA LEU A 18 -5.88 -0.33 2.01
C LEU A 18 -6.52 -0.36 3.40
N ASP A 19 -7.80 -0.71 3.45
CA ASP A 19 -8.56 -0.95 4.68
C ASP A 19 -9.14 -2.38 4.61
N PRO A 20 -8.34 -3.40 4.93
CA PRO A 20 -8.71 -4.78 4.69
C PRO A 20 -9.58 -5.40 5.78
N PRO A 21 -10.28 -6.52 5.46
CA PRO A 21 -10.91 -7.36 6.47
C PRO A 21 -9.88 -7.99 7.41
N LEU A 22 -10.34 -8.70 8.45
CA LEU A 22 -9.48 -9.39 9.44
C LEU A 22 -8.43 -10.32 8.80
N SER A 23 -8.75 -10.91 7.65
CA SER A 23 -7.85 -11.80 6.89
C SER A 23 -6.70 -11.06 6.18
N GLY A 24 -6.72 -9.73 6.10
CA GLY A 24 -5.73 -8.90 5.44
C GLY A 24 -5.98 -8.69 3.93
N ALA A 25 -4.99 -8.09 3.27
CA ALA A 25 -4.97 -7.74 1.85
C ALA A 25 -3.90 -8.53 1.05
N TYR A 26 -3.44 -9.69 1.56
CA TYR A 26 -2.33 -10.45 0.99
C TYR A 26 -2.37 -10.60 -0.53
N ALA A 27 -3.51 -11.06 -1.07
CA ALA A 27 -3.68 -11.25 -2.52
C ALA A 27 -3.53 -9.92 -3.29
N VAL A 28 -4.10 -8.83 -2.76
CA VAL A 28 -3.98 -7.49 -3.37
C VAL A 28 -2.52 -7.06 -3.39
N VAL A 29 -1.81 -7.19 -2.25
CA VAL A 29 -0.39 -6.82 -2.16
C VAL A 29 0.46 -7.69 -3.09
N GLN A 30 0.16 -8.98 -3.22
CA GLN A 30 0.83 -9.89 -4.17
C GLN A 30 0.61 -9.53 -5.64
N MET A 31 -0.53 -8.94 -6.01
CA MET A 31 -0.79 -8.53 -7.40
C MET A 31 -0.09 -7.23 -7.81
N LEU A 32 0.38 -6.40 -6.87
CA LEU A 32 1.05 -5.14 -7.19
C LEU A 32 2.44 -5.38 -7.82
N HIS A 33 2.70 -4.74 -8.95
CA HIS A 33 3.95 -4.84 -9.69
C HIS A 33 4.18 -3.57 -10.53
N LYS A 34 5.42 -3.29 -10.94
CA LYS A 34 5.72 -2.18 -11.85
C LYS A 34 5.04 -2.41 -13.21
N PRO A 35 4.48 -1.37 -13.88
CA PRO A 35 4.54 0.06 -13.53
C PRO A 35 3.41 0.53 -12.61
N TYR A 36 2.55 -0.38 -12.12
CA TYR A 36 1.35 -0.08 -11.33
C TYR A 36 1.58 -0.10 -9.81
N LEU A 37 2.83 -0.30 -9.37
CA LEU A 37 3.21 -0.28 -7.97
C LEU A 37 3.14 1.18 -7.44
N PRO A 38 2.25 1.49 -6.48
CA PRO A 38 2.13 2.84 -5.95
C PRO A 38 3.38 3.24 -5.15
N GLN A 39 3.66 4.54 -5.08
CA GLN A 39 4.83 5.04 -4.33
C GLN A 39 4.59 5.02 -2.82
N ARG A 40 3.33 5.14 -2.38
CA ARG A 40 2.95 5.08 -0.97
C ARG A 40 1.65 4.30 -0.79
N VAL A 41 1.61 3.47 0.23
CA VAL A 41 0.40 2.79 0.68
C VAL A 41 0.11 3.22 2.12
N VAL A 42 -1.12 3.64 2.38
CA VAL A 42 -1.66 3.74 3.74
C VAL A 42 -2.41 2.44 3.98
N TYR A 43 -2.05 1.71 5.02
CA TYR A 43 -2.67 0.44 5.39
C TYR A 43 -3.29 0.61 6.78
N VAL A 44 -4.58 0.31 6.94
CA VAL A 44 -5.32 0.44 8.20
C VAL A 44 -5.63 -0.96 8.75
N PRO A 45 -4.77 -1.53 9.62
CA PRO A 45 -4.96 -2.91 10.07
C PRO A 45 -5.85 -3.00 11.31
N CYS A 46 -6.75 -3.99 11.34
CA CYS A 46 -7.44 -4.43 12.54
C CYS A 46 -6.80 -5.67 13.20
N ASN A 47 -5.86 -6.33 12.51
CA ASN A 47 -5.14 -7.52 12.99
C ASN A 47 -3.62 -7.38 12.74
N PRO A 48 -2.78 -7.33 13.80
CA PRO A 48 -1.33 -7.18 13.66
C PRO A 48 -0.65 -8.32 12.89
N ALA A 49 -1.15 -9.55 13.01
CA ALA A 49 -0.52 -10.72 12.39
C ALA A 49 -0.67 -10.70 10.86
N THR A 50 -1.87 -10.39 10.37
CA THR A 50 -2.12 -10.30 8.92
C THR A 50 -1.46 -9.07 8.32
N PHE A 51 -1.39 -7.95 9.06
CA PHE A 51 -0.58 -6.80 8.68
C PHE A 51 0.89 -7.15 8.50
N ALA A 52 1.53 -7.82 9.48
CA ALA A 52 2.94 -8.16 9.41
C ALA A 52 3.27 -9.03 8.18
N ARG A 53 2.42 -10.03 7.89
CA ARG A 53 2.53 -10.87 6.69
C ARG A 53 2.46 -10.04 5.40
N ASP A 54 1.45 -9.18 5.29
CA ASP A 54 1.23 -8.40 4.07
C ASP A 54 2.31 -7.31 3.89
N ALA A 55 2.76 -6.70 4.99
CA ALA A 55 3.85 -5.73 4.99
C ALA A 55 5.18 -6.35 4.57
N ALA A 56 5.46 -7.61 4.92
CA ALA A 56 6.64 -8.31 4.44
C ALA A 56 6.67 -8.39 2.90
N VAL A 57 5.55 -8.78 2.27
CA VAL A 57 5.42 -8.79 0.80
C VAL A 57 5.58 -7.39 0.22
N TRP A 58 5.06 -6.35 0.88
CA TRP A 58 5.23 -4.97 0.44
C TRP A 58 6.70 -4.51 0.47
N VAL A 59 7.44 -4.87 1.52
CA VAL A 59 8.86 -4.53 1.69
C VAL A 59 9.73 -5.22 0.64
N GLU A 60 9.39 -6.45 0.24
CA GLU A 60 10.09 -7.15 -0.86
C GLU A 60 9.94 -6.42 -2.20
N LYS A 61 8.80 -5.74 -2.40
CA LYS A 61 8.46 -5.07 -3.68
C LYS A 61 8.84 -3.60 -3.75
N SER A 62 9.06 -2.96 -2.61
CA SER A 62 9.17 -1.51 -2.47
C SER A 62 10.23 -1.10 -1.45
N HIS A 63 10.26 0.17 -1.05
CA HIS A 63 11.24 0.68 -0.08
C HIS A 63 10.56 0.96 1.27
N GLY A 64 10.63 -0.01 2.18
CA GLY A 64 10.27 0.13 3.59
C GLY A 64 8.81 0.48 3.89
N PHE A 65 8.50 0.67 5.17
CA PHE A 65 7.21 1.17 5.66
C PHE A 65 7.43 2.16 6.81
N VAL A 66 6.49 3.07 6.99
CA VAL A 66 6.39 3.90 8.20
C VAL A 66 5.14 3.44 8.92
N ALA A 67 5.31 2.83 10.09
CA ALA A 67 4.18 2.48 10.95
C ALA A 67 3.72 3.72 11.71
N ALA A 68 2.43 4.03 11.62
CA ALA A 68 1.76 4.96 12.51
C ALA A 68 0.77 4.14 13.35
N VAL A 69 0.91 4.21 14.67
CA VAL A 69 -0.01 3.57 15.61
C VAL A 69 -0.85 4.71 16.20
N SER A 70 -2.18 4.59 16.13
CA SER A 70 -3.09 5.44 16.90
C SER A 70 -3.13 5.00 18.36
#